data_AF-A0A356AUH4-F1
#
_entry.id   AF-A0A356AUH4-F1
#
_cell.length_a   1.000
_cell.length_b   1.000
_cell.length_c   1.000
_cell.angle_alpha   90.00
_cell.angle_beta   90.00
_cell.angle_gamma   90.00
#
_symmetry.space_group_name_H-M   'P 1'
#
loop_
_entity.id
_entity.type
_entity.pdbx_description
1 polymer ?
#
loop_
_entity_poly.entity_id
_entity_poly.type
_entity_poly.pdbx_seq_one_letter_code
_entity_poly.pdbx_strand_id
1 'polypeptide(L)' 'MERRSFSVSLPKNPLITMKVIPGHFTTSHSHLNYYLDLSDLKTNAKMAMDVARELVVPYITTTL' A
#
# COMPACT_ATOMS: atom_id res chain seq x y z
N MET A 1 -11.77 -13.48 -18.33
CA MET A 1 -11.61 -13.93 -16.94
C MET A 1 -11.48 -12.68 -16.09
N GLU A 2 -12.50 -12.35 -15.29
CA GLU A 2 -12.44 -11.18 -14.40
C GLU A 2 -11.32 -11.38 -13.38
N ARG A 3 -10.29 -10.54 -13.41
CA ARG A 3 -9.25 -10.57 -12.37
C ARG A 3 -9.81 -9.84 -11.16
N ARG A 4 -10.32 -10.61 -10.19
CA ARG A 4 -10.82 -10.05 -8.93
C ARG A 4 -9.69 -9.36 -8.18
N SER A 5 -9.96 -8.18 -7.64
CA SER A 5 -9.04 -7.50 -6.74
C SER A 5 -8.79 -8.35 -5.49
N PHE A 6 -7.57 -8.28 -4.96
CA PHE A 6 -7.21 -8.93 -3.70
C PHE A 6 -6.58 -7.91 -2.75
N SER A 7 -6.59 -8.22 -1.46
CA SER A 7 -5.99 -7.34 -0.44
C SER A 7 -4.64 -7.89 0.00
N VAL A 8 -3.70 -6.98 0.25
CA VAL A 8 -2.41 -7.27 0.88
C VAL A 8 -2.36 -6.49 2.18
N SER A 9 -2.18 -7.20 3.29
CA SER A 9 -2.06 -6.62 4.63
C SER A 9 -0.62 -6.67 5.12
N LEU A 10 -0.19 -5.64 5.85
CA LEU A 10 1.09 -5.65 6.53
C LEU A 10 1.08 -6.68 7.68
N PRO A 11 1.93 -7.73 7.68
CA PRO A 11 1.84 -8.80 8.68
C PRO A 11 2.01 -8.33 10.13
N LYS A 12 2.89 -7.34 10.36
CA LYS A 12 3.14 -6.76 11.70
C LYS A 12 2.02 -5.81 12.18
N ASN A 13 1.21 -5.29 11.27
CA ASN A 13 0.09 -4.40 11.58
C ASN A 13 -1.03 -4.56 10.53
N PRO A 14 -1.91 -5.57 10.71
CA PRO A 14 -2.95 -5.90 9.71
C PRO A 14 -4.00 -4.80 9.49
N LEU A 15 -4.08 -3.78 10.36
CA LEU A 15 -4.90 -2.59 10.13
C LEU A 15 -4.47 -1.84 8.87
N ILE A 16 -3.19 -1.95 8.50
CA ILE A 16 -2.64 -1.41 7.26
C ILE A 16 -2.85 -2.46 6.17
N THR A 17 -3.92 -2.27 5.40
CA THR A 17 -4.29 -3.14 4.27
C THR A 17 -4.43 -2.31 3.00
N MET A 18 -3.98 -2.87 1.88
CA MET A 18 -4.01 -2.25 0.56
C MET A 18 -4.71 -3.15 -0.44
N LYS A 19 -5.59 -2.58 -1.26
CA LYS A 19 -6.25 -3.31 -2.35
C LYS A 19 -5.37 -3.29 -3.60
N VAL A 20 -5.15 -4.47 -4.18
CA VAL A 20 -4.43 -4.68 -5.43
C VAL A 20 -5.42 -5.03 -6.52
N ILE A 21 -5.41 -4.26 -7.60
CA ILE A 21 -6.34 -4.39 -8.72
C ILE A 21 -5.54 -4.82 -9.96
N PRO A 22 -5.67 -6.08 -10.41
CA PRO A 22 -5.01 -6.52 -11.63
C PRO A 22 -5.69 -5.91 -12.86
N GLY A 23 -4.91 -5.49 -13.86
CA GLY A 23 -5.43 -4.78 -15.02
C GLY A 23 -4.39 -4.60 -16.12
N HIS A 24 -4.63 -3.64 -17.00
CA HIS A 24 -3.65 -3.12 -17.94
C HIS A 24 -3.64 -1.60 -17.77
N PHE A 25 -2.62 -1.11 -17.09
CA PHE A 25 -2.45 0.32 -16.80
C PHE A 25 -1.22 0.81 -17.54
N THR A 26 -1.20 2.09 -17.92
CA THR A 26 -0.10 2.66 -18.69
C THR A 26 0.39 3.95 -18.05
N THR A 27 1.70 4.07 -17.93
CA THR A 27 2.37 5.37 -17.79
C THR A 27 2.97 5.77 -19.14
N SER A 28 3.57 6.95 -19.24
CA SER A 28 4.24 7.39 -20.48
C SER A 28 5.32 6.42 -20.98
N HIS A 29 5.91 5.61 -20.10
CA HIS A 29 7.06 4.75 -20.43
C HIS A 29 6.92 3.29 -20.00
N SER A 30 5.76 2.86 -19.47
CA SER A 30 5.59 1.50 -18.99
C SER A 30 4.14 1.02 -18.99
N HIS A 31 3.97 -0.28 -19.20
CA HIS A 31 2.71 -0.98 -18.97
C HIS A 31 2.80 -1.71 -17.63
N LEU A 32 1.76 -1.57 -16.80
CA LEU A 32 1.67 -2.14 -15.47
C LEU A 32 0.49 -3.12 -15.42
N ASN A 33 0.69 -4.24 -14.72
CA ASN A 33 -0.33 -5.28 -14.59
C ASN A 33 -1.16 -5.15 -13.30
N TYR A 34 -0.78 -4.24 -12.41
CA TYR A 34 -1.41 -4.06 -11.11
C TYR A 34 -1.47 -2.58 -10.74
N TYR A 35 -2.63 -2.17 -10.22
CA TYR A 35 -2.82 -0.89 -9.55
C TYR A 35 -2.91 -1.12 -8.03
N LEU A 36 -2.19 -0.30 -7.28
CA LEU A 36 -2.18 -0.29 -5.83
C LEU A 36 -3.08 0.85 -5.35
N ASP A 37 -4.21 0.53 -4.74
CA ASP A 37 -5.12 1.54 -4.22
C ASP A 37 -4.60 2.06 -2.87
N LEU A 38 -4.11 3.30 -2.90
CA LEU A 38 -3.57 4.00 -1.74
C LEU A 38 -4.56 4.98 -1.11
N SER A 39 -5.81 5.03 -1.58
CA SER A 39 -6.76 6.08 -1.21
C SER A 39 -6.96 6.13 0.30
N ASP A 40 -7.37 5.02 0.91
CA ASP A 40 -7.61 4.95 2.35
C ASP A 40 -6.33 5.20 3.16
N LEU A 41 -5.19 4.63 2.73
CA LEU A 41 -3.88 4.84 3.36
C LEU A 41 -3.46 6.32 3.42
N LYS A 42 -3.93 7.15 2.48
CA LYS A 42 -3.59 8.58 2.40
C LYS A 42 -4.65 9.51 2.98
N THR A 43 -5.93 9.19 2.81
CA THR A 43 -7.03 10.12 3.13
C THR A 43 -7.67 9.85 4.48
N ASN A 44 -7.50 8.65 5.04
CA ASN A 44 -7.99 8.33 6.37
C ASN A 44 -6.93 8.67 7.41
N ALA A 45 -7.16 9.71 8.21
CA ALA A 45 -6.18 10.24 9.16
C ALA A 45 -5.68 9.19 10.18
N LYS A 46 -6.55 8.28 10.63
CA LYS A 46 -6.15 7.23 11.58
C LYS A 46 -5.22 6.21 10.91
N MET A 47 -5.61 5.75 9.72
CA MET A 47 -4.80 4.81 8.95
C MET A 47 -3.46 5.42 8.53
N ALA A 48 -3.47 6.67 8.05
CA ALA A 48 -2.26 7.40 7.69
C ALA A 48 -1.30 7.55 8.87
N MET A 49 -1.82 7.77 10.10
CA MET A 49 -1.01 7.81 11.32
C MET A 49 -0.34 6.47 11.61
N ASP A 50 -1.07 5.36 11.51
CA ASP A 50 -0.50 4.02 11.73
C ASP A 50 0.53 3.67 10.66
N VAL A 51 0.28 4.03 9.39
CA VAL A 51 1.26 3.89 8.30
C VAL A 51 2.55 4.67 8.61
N ALA A 52 2.43 5.93 9.05
CA ALA A 52 3.59 6.75 9.39
C ALA A 52 4.42 6.15 10.54
N ARG A 53 3.76 5.59 11.57
CA ARG A 53 4.42 4.87 12.66
C ARG A 53 5.20 3.66 12.15
N GLU A 54 4.63 2.86 11.26
CA GLU A 54 5.32 1.69 10.73
C GLU A 54 6.50 2.03 9.81
N LEU A 55 6.40 3.15 9.08
CA LEU A 55 7.47 3.67 8.22
C LEU A 55 8.65 4.24 9.01
N VAL A 56 8.42 4.79 10.22
CA VAL A 56 9.50 5.40 11.02
C VAL A 56 10.37 4.36 11.72
N VAL A 57 9.85 3.16 12.02
CA VAL A 57 10.55 2.08 12.75
C VAL A 57 12.00 1.86 12.27
N PRO A 58 12.29 1.60 10.98
CA PRO A 58 13.66 1.31 10.54
C PRO A 58 14.64 2.48 10.76
N TYR A 59 14.16 3.72 10.83
CA TYR A 59 14.98 4.92 11.03
C TYR A 59 15.29 5.20 12.50
N ILE A 60 14.48 4.70 13.44
CA ILE A 60 14.72 4.84 14.87
C ILE A 60 15.47 3.65 15.46
N THR A 61 15.37 2.46 14.84
CA THR A 61 16.11 1.27 15.28
C THR A 61 17.54 1.23 14.74
N THR A 62 17.84 2.05 13.75
CA THR A 62 19.18 2.21 13.18
C THR A 62 19.73 3.54 13.63
N THR A 63 20.35 3.58 14.81
CA THR A 63 21.28 4.66 15.15
C THR A 63 22.62 4.31 14.52
N LEU A 64 23.17 5.21 13.69
CA LEU A 64 24.60 5.22 13.38
C LEU A 64 25.42 5.32 14.69
#